data_AF-A0A7S4SY02-F1
#
_entry.id   AF-A0A7S4SY02-F1
#
_cell.length_a   1.000
_cell.length_b   1.000
_cell.length_c   1.000
_cell.angle_alpha   90.00
_cell.angle_beta   90.00
_cell.angle_gamma   90.00
#
_symmetry.space_group_name_H-M   'P 1'
#
loop_
_entity.id
_entity.type
_entity.pdbx_description
1 polymer ?
#
loop_
_entity_poly.entity_id
_entity_poly.type
_entity_poly.pdbx_seq_one_letter_code
_entity_poly.pdbx_strand_id
1 'polypeptide(L)'
;EWVANQRSRALALHGQLRRILYQEWKSGRFPDQQHFHIETQLNLLSSVAATCERIFTSPIPPTMSRHGLRSMTLLMIALPVALAFSVPPIVNIGWTAAIGFIYLGIDELGVQVEQPFQVIPMWELCQMVQEDILEFSLHPLELKEAETRFQING
;
A
#
# COMPACT_ATOMS: atom_id res chain seq x y z
N GLU A 1 15.83 -14.99 18.01
CA GLU A 1 16.87 -13.95 17.80
C GLU A 1 17.41 -13.83 16.37
N TRP A 2 17.34 -14.88 15.52
CA TRP A 2 17.76 -14.80 14.11
C TRP A 2 16.87 -13.91 13.21
N VAL A 3 15.54 -14.03 13.34
CA VAL A 3 14.54 -13.30 12.51
C VAL A 3 14.54 -11.78 12.74
N ALA A 4 14.99 -11.32 13.91
CA ALA A 4 14.98 -9.89 14.26
C ALA A 4 16.11 -9.09 13.59
N ASN A 5 17.14 -9.76 13.07
CA ASN A 5 18.34 -9.15 12.51
C ASN A 5 18.38 -9.19 10.95
N GLN A 6 17.31 -9.66 10.30
CA GLN A 6 17.21 -9.69 8.84
C GLN A 6 16.74 -8.34 8.26
N ARG A 7 17.24 -8.01 7.07
CA ARG A 7 16.97 -6.74 6.34
C ARG A 7 15.48 -6.41 6.19
N SER A 8 14.62 -7.42 6.07
CA SER A 8 13.18 -7.26 6.28
C SER A 8 12.58 -8.51 6.93
N ARG A 9 11.81 -8.29 8.01
CA ARG A 9 11.14 -9.35 8.78
C ARG A 9 10.17 -10.17 7.92
N ALA A 10 9.54 -9.51 6.95
CA ALA A 10 8.65 -10.13 5.97
C ALA A 10 9.35 -11.23 5.15
N LEU A 11 10.59 -10.98 4.70
CA LEU A 11 11.35 -11.93 3.92
C LEU A 11 11.76 -13.16 4.76
N ALA A 12 12.07 -12.95 6.03
CA ALA A 12 12.37 -14.02 6.96
C ALA A 12 11.15 -14.92 7.22
N LEU A 13 9.96 -14.33 7.37
CA LEU A 13 8.70 -15.07 7.51
C LEU A 13 8.39 -15.88 6.26
N HIS A 14 8.52 -15.29 5.07
CA HIS A 14 8.35 -16.00 3.80
C HIS A 14 9.29 -17.20 3.69
N GLY A 15 10.57 -17.03 4.04
CA GLY A 15 11.55 -18.13 4.05
C GLY A 15 11.22 -19.24 5.03
N GLN A 16 10.69 -18.91 6.22
CA GLN A 16 10.23 -19.92 7.19
C GLN A 16 9.01 -20.68 6.65
N LEU A 17 8.04 -19.98 6.07
CA LEU A 17 6.83 -20.59 5.52
C LEU A 17 7.16 -21.57 4.39
N ARG A 18 8.07 -21.17 3.50
CA ARG A 18 8.58 -22.03 2.41
C ARG A 18 9.27 -23.27 2.94
N ARG A 19 10.04 -23.13 4.03
CA ARG A 19 10.71 -24.27 4.68
C ARG A 19 9.71 -25.27 5.26
N ILE A 20 8.62 -24.78 5.88
CA ILE A 20 7.54 -25.63 6.41
C ILE A 20 6.85 -26.34 5.24
N LEU A 21 6.49 -25.62 4.18
CA LEU A 21 5.84 -26.20 3.00
C LEU A 21 6.70 -27.31 2.37
N TYR A 22 8.00 -27.09 2.25
CA TYR A 22 8.94 -28.08 1.72
C TYR A 22 9.05 -29.33 2.62
N GLN A 23 9.04 -29.16 3.94
CA GLN A 23 9.04 -30.28 4.88
C GLN A 23 7.76 -31.12 4.76
N GLU A 24 6.61 -30.46 4.64
CA GLU A 24 5.31 -31.09 4.47
C GLU A 24 5.21 -31.84 3.14
N TRP A 25 5.71 -31.25 2.05
CA TRP A 25 5.81 -31.92 0.75
C TRP A 25 6.71 -33.16 0.80
N LYS A 26 7.90 -33.05 1.43
CA LYS A 26 8.80 -34.20 1.61
C LYS A 26 8.15 -35.32 2.43
N SER A 27 7.22 -35.00 3.32
CA SER A 27 6.46 -36.00 4.09
C SER A 27 5.34 -36.68 3.30
N GLY A 28 5.14 -36.35 2.02
CA GLY A 28 4.17 -37.00 1.13
C GLY A 28 2.71 -36.59 1.37
N ARG A 29 2.47 -35.51 2.13
CA ARG A 29 1.12 -35.05 2.50
C ARG A 29 0.39 -34.29 1.39
N PHE A 30 1.07 -33.85 0.34
CA PHE A 30 0.50 -33.09 -0.76
C PHE A 30 0.93 -33.61 -2.14
N PRO A 31 0.03 -33.67 -3.14
CA PRO A 31 0.36 -33.84 -4.55
C PRO A 31 1.24 -32.70 -5.08
N ASP A 32 2.12 -33.01 -6.03
CA ASP A 32 3.08 -32.04 -6.60
C ASP A 32 2.42 -30.78 -7.19
N GLN A 33 1.23 -30.93 -7.78
CA GLN A 33 0.47 -29.81 -8.34
C GLN A 33 0.03 -28.80 -7.28
N GLN A 34 -0.40 -29.27 -6.10
CA GLN A 34 -0.84 -28.40 -5.01
C GLN A 34 0.34 -27.65 -4.39
N HIS A 35 1.49 -28.35 -4.23
CA HIS A 35 2.72 -27.73 -3.78
C HIS A 35 3.17 -26.61 -4.72
N PHE A 36 3.16 -26.84 -6.04
CA PHE A 36 3.50 -25.83 -7.04
C PHE A 36 2.56 -24.62 -7.00
N HIS A 37 1.26 -24.85 -6.79
CA HIS A 37 0.29 -23.76 -6.68
C HIS A 37 0.56 -22.88 -5.46
N ILE A 38 0.77 -23.47 -4.28
CA ILE A 38 1.06 -22.74 -3.04
C ILE A 38 2.38 -21.97 -3.16
N GLU A 39 3.43 -22.60 -3.69
CA GLU A 39 4.71 -21.94 -3.98
C GLU A 39 4.54 -20.72 -4.89
N THR A 40 3.67 -20.81 -5.90
CA THR A 40 3.36 -19.69 -6.79
C THR A 40 2.69 -18.54 -6.03
N GLN A 41 1.68 -18.82 -5.20
CA GLN A 41 1.02 -17.80 -4.36
C GLN A 41 2.00 -17.14 -3.39
N LEU A 42 2.92 -17.90 -2.80
CA LEU A 42 3.94 -17.36 -1.92
C LEU A 42 4.92 -16.44 -2.66
N ASN A 43 5.34 -16.80 -3.88
CA ASN A 43 6.18 -15.93 -4.70
C ASN A 43 5.44 -14.62 -5.06
N LEU A 44 4.13 -14.68 -5.33
CA LEU A 44 3.31 -13.49 -5.57
C LEU A 44 3.29 -12.58 -4.34
N LEU A 45 3.07 -13.13 -3.14
CA LEU A 45 3.12 -12.36 -1.89
C LEU A 45 4.47 -11.66 -1.69
N SER A 46 5.58 -12.39 -1.93
CA SER A 46 6.93 -11.80 -1.83
C SER A 46 7.16 -10.70 -2.88
N SER A 47 6.60 -10.85 -4.09
CA SER A 47 6.72 -9.86 -5.16
C SER A 47 5.99 -8.56 -4.81
N VAL A 48 4.78 -8.66 -4.24
CA VAL A 48 4.01 -7.50 -3.77
C VAL A 48 4.75 -6.80 -2.63
N ALA A 49 5.26 -7.55 -1.65
CA ALA A 49 6.04 -6.98 -0.55
C ALA A 49 7.30 -6.23 -1.05
N ALA A 50 8.04 -6.81 -2.00
CA ALA A 50 9.20 -6.17 -2.62
C ALA A 50 8.80 -4.92 -3.42
N THR A 51 7.62 -4.93 -4.05
CA THR A 51 7.07 -3.76 -4.75
C THR A 51 6.76 -2.63 -3.77
N CYS A 52 6.16 -2.92 -2.62
CA CYS A 52 5.92 -1.94 -1.56
C CYS A 52 7.24 -1.36 -1.01
N GLU A 53 8.26 -2.20 -0.79
CA GLU A 53 9.60 -1.73 -0.37
C GLU A 53 10.20 -0.77 -1.40
N ARG A 54 10.04 -1.04 -2.71
CA ARG A 54 10.52 -0.15 -3.79
C ARG A 54 9.76 1.16 -3.84
N ILE A 55 8.43 1.14 -3.70
CA ILE A 55 7.61 2.36 -3.64
C ILE A 55 8.05 3.21 -2.43
N PHE A 56 8.30 2.57 -1.29
CA PHE A 56 8.74 3.26 -0.08
C PHE A 56 10.17 3.82 -0.20
N THR A 57 11.09 3.08 -0.83
CA THR A 57 12.50 3.47 -0.95
C THR A 57 12.82 4.36 -2.14
N SER A 58 11.86 4.61 -3.03
CA SER A 58 11.99 5.53 -4.15
C SER A 58 11.20 6.82 -3.91
N PRO A 59 11.56 7.65 -2.89
CA PRO A 59 10.91 8.94 -2.71
C PRO A 59 11.18 9.83 -3.92
N ILE A 60 10.18 10.59 -4.33
CA ILE A 60 10.32 11.61 -5.36
C ILE A 60 11.41 12.59 -4.92
N PRO A 61 12.30 13.03 -5.84
CA PRO A 61 13.39 13.92 -5.45
C PRO A 61 12.84 15.18 -4.79
N PRO A 62 13.35 15.58 -3.60
CA PRO A 62 12.86 16.76 -2.87
C PRO A 62 13.05 18.06 -3.65
N THR A 63 13.84 18.03 -4.72
CA THR A 63 14.02 19.12 -5.67
C THR A 63 12.73 19.45 -6.43
N MET A 64 11.90 18.46 -6.76
CA MET A 64 10.64 18.67 -7.50
C MET A 64 9.62 19.45 -6.67
N SER A 65 9.38 19.05 -5.43
CA SER A 65 8.49 19.77 -4.51
C SER A 65 9.00 21.19 -4.22
N ARG A 66 10.33 21.38 -4.14
CA ARG A 66 10.95 22.72 -4.01
C ARG A 66 10.80 23.60 -5.26
N HIS A 67 10.71 23.04 -6.46
CA HIS A 67 10.42 23.82 -7.67
C HIS A 67 8.93 24.20 -7.74
N GLY A 68 8.03 23.32 -7.30
CA GLY A 68 6.60 23.60 -7.17
C GLY A 68 6.33 24.83 -6.30
N LEU A 69 6.85 24.84 -5.08
CA LEU A 69 6.66 25.96 -4.14
C LEU A 69 7.21 27.30 -4.68
N ARG A 70 8.38 27.28 -5.33
CA ARG A 70 8.96 28.50 -5.94
C ARG A 70 8.09 29.03 -7.07
N SER A 71 7.61 28.15 -7.97
CA SER A 71 6.69 28.52 -9.05
C SER A 71 5.39 29.10 -8.49
N MET A 72 4.82 28.46 -7.47
CA MET A 72 3.57 28.91 -6.84
C MET A 72 3.73 30.27 -6.14
N THR A 73 4.86 30.50 -5.47
CA THR A 73 5.17 31.80 -4.84
C THR A 73 5.28 32.90 -5.90
N LEU A 74 5.92 32.63 -7.04
CA LEU A 74 6.01 33.57 -8.15
C LEU A 74 4.63 33.87 -8.75
N LEU A 75 3.78 32.85 -8.93
CA LEU A 75 2.41 33.03 -9.43
C LEU A 75 1.58 33.89 -8.47
N MET A 76 1.67 33.65 -7.16
CA MET A 76 0.95 34.44 -6.14
C MET A 76 1.36 35.91 -6.10
N ILE A 77 2.61 36.24 -6.41
CA ILE A 77 3.09 37.63 -6.51
C ILE A 77 2.72 38.26 -7.86
N ALA A 78 2.77 37.48 -8.95
CA ALA A 78 2.46 37.97 -10.28
C ALA A 78 0.97 38.26 -10.49
N LEU A 79 0.09 37.45 -9.89
CA LEU A 79 -1.36 37.54 -10.03
C LEU A 79 -1.97 38.91 -9.61
N PRO A 80 -1.67 39.46 -8.41
CA PRO A 80 -2.21 40.76 -8.01
C PRO A 80 -1.63 41.92 -8.83
N VAL A 81 -0.40 41.79 -9.34
CA VAL A 81 0.23 42.77 -10.23
C VAL A 81 -0.45 42.78 -11.59
N ALA A 82 -0.79 41.61 -12.13
CA ALA A 82 -1.52 41.48 -13.39
C ALA A 82 -2.94 42.06 -13.31
N LEU A 83 -3.63 41.86 -12.19
CA LEU A 83 -5.00 42.36 -11.98
C LEU A 83 -5.07 43.81 -11.50
N ALA A 84 -3.95 44.43 -11.10
CA ALA A 84 -3.91 45.76 -10.50
C ALA A 84 -4.56 46.86 -11.36
N PHE A 85 -4.50 46.73 -12.69
CA PHE A 85 -5.02 47.73 -13.62
C PHE A 85 -6.41 47.40 -14.19
N SER A 86 -6.93 46.19 -13.95
CA SER A 86 -8.16 45.70 -14.58
C SER A 86 -9.37 45.65 -13.64
N VAL A 87 -9.15 45.54 -12.33
CA VAL A 87 -10.22 45.35 -11.34
C VAL A 87 -10.03 46.26 -10.11
N PRO A 88 -11.12 46.63 -9.41
CA PRO A 88 -11.02 47.37 -8.17
C PRO A 88 -10.25 46.58 -7.08
N PRO A 89 -9.53 47.25 -6.18
CA PRO A 89 -8.59 46.61 -5.24
C PRO A 89 -9.23 45.51 -4.38
N ILE A 90 -10.47 45.71 -3.95
CA ILE A 90 -11.21 44.73 -3.12
C ILE A 90 -11.50 43.43 -3.88
N VAL A 91 -11.81 43.53 -5.18
CA VAL A 91 -12.08 42.37 -6.05
C VAL A 91 -10.78 41.68 -6.41
N ASN A 92 -9.69 42.43 -6.61
CA ASN A 92 -8.36 41.89 -6.85
C ASN A 92 -7.91 40.99 -5.69
N ILE A 93 -8.05 41.47 -4.44
CA ILE A 93 -7.69 40.71 -3.24
C ILE A 93 -8.54 39.43 -3.16
N GLY A 94 -9.85 39.53 -3.41
CA GLY A 94 -10.74 38.36 -3.41
C GLY A 94 -10.34 37.30 -4.43
N TRP A 95 -10.03 37.70 -5.67
CA TRP A 95 -9.62 36.77 -6.73
C TRP A 95 -8.26 36.15 -6.48
N THR A 96 -7.31 36.95 -5.98
CA THR A 96 -5.98 36.47 -5.58
C THR A 96 -6.09 35.47 -4.45
N ALA A 97 -6.91 35.74 -3.42
CA ALA A 97 -7.13 34.80 -2.32
C ALA A 97 -7.80 33.49 -2.80
N ALA A 98 -8.79 33.59 -3.69
CA ALA A 98 -9.49 32.41 -4.22
C ALA A 98 -8.56 31.50 -5.03
N ILE A 99 -7.78 32.06 -5.96
CA ILE A 99 -6.80 31.28 -6.76
C ILE A 99 -5.69 30.73 -5.87
N GLY A 100 -5.21 31.54 -4.92
CA GLY A 100 -4.20 31.12 -3.95
C GLY A 100 -4.65 29.93 -3.12
N PHE A 101 -5.89 29.96 -2.61
CA PHE A 101 -6.48 28.84 -1.87
C PHE A 101 -6.53 27.55 -2.70
N ILE A 102 -6.93 27.63 -3.97
CA ILE A 102 -6.98 26.47 -4.87
C ILE A 102 -5.56 25.92 -5.11
N TYR A 103 -4.59 26.76 -5.44
CA TYR A 103 -3.23 26.33 -5.72
C TYR A 103 -2.51 25.76 -4.49
N LEU A 104 -2.67 26.40 -3.33
CA LEU A 104 -2.17 25.88 -2.05
C LEU A 104 -2.78 24.52 -1.72
N GLY A 105 -4.08 24.35 -1.95
CA GLY A 105 -4.75 23.06 -1.77
C GLY A 105 -4.20 21.98 -2.71
N ILE A 106 -3.92 22.31 -3.97
CA ILE A 106 -3.32 21.36 -4.93
C ILE A 106 -1.90 20.95 -4.49
N ASP A 107 -1.09 21.89 -3.99
CA ASP A 107 0.26 21.60 -3.49
C ASP A 107 0.22 20.65 -2.28
N GLU A 108 -0.69 20.89 -1.34
CA GLU A 108 -0.90 20.03 -0.17
C GLU A 108 -1.38 18.63 -0.56
N LEU A 109 -2.31 18.53 -1.52
CA LEU A 109 -2.75 17.25 -2.08
C LEU A 109 -1.58 16.51 -2.76
N GLY A 110 -0.70 17.24 -3.45
CA GLY A 110 0.52 16.68 -4.03
C GLY A 110 1.38 15.99 -2.99
N VAL A 111 1.67 16.67 -1.87
CA VAL A 111 2.47 16.11 -0.77
C VAL A 111 1.84 14.86 -0.17
N GLN A 112 0.51 14.83 0.00
CA GLN A 112 -0.18 13.64 0.50
C GLN A 112 -0.06 12.45 -0.46
N VAL A 113 -0.15 12.69 -1.77
CA VAL A 113 0.02 11.65 -2.80
C VAL A 113 1.46 11.13 -2.86
N GLU A 114 2.46 11.96 -2.53
CA GLU A 114 3.87 11.53 -2.42
C GLU A 114 4.10 10.53 -1.27
N GLN A 115 3.24 10.51 -0.25
CA GLN A 115 3.37 9.67 0.95
C GLN A 115 2.13 8.76 1.17
N PRO A 116 1.85 7.82 0.25
CA PRO A 116 0.59 7.04 0.28
C PRO A 116 0.43 6.19 1.55
N PHE A 117 1.52 5.64 2.08
CA PHE A 117 1.49 4.78 3.28
C PHE A 117 1.23 5.55 4.59
N GLN A 118 1.31 6.89 4.59
CA GLN A 118 0.96 7.70 5.75
C GLN A 118 -0.54 7.99 5.81
N VAL A 119 -1.19 8.06 4.65
CA VAL A 119 -2.63 8.34 4.52
C VAL A 119 -3.45 7.05 4.62
N ILE A 120 -2.91 5.94 4.10
CA ILE A 120 -3.60 4.65 4.10
C ILE A 120 -3.49 4.00 5.49
N PRO A 121 -4.63 3.57 6.08
CA PRO A 121 -4.67 2.91 7.38
C PRO A 121 -4.12 1.46 7.30
N MET A 122 -2.78 1.33 7.38
CA MET A 122 -2.09 0.04 7.24
C MET A 122 -2.41 -0.93 8.37
N TRP A 123 -2.69 -0.43 9.58
CA TRP A 123 -3.03 -1.28 10.72
C TRP A 123 -4.39 -1.96 10.50
N GLU A 124 -5.37 -1.20 10.06
CA GLU A 124 -6.72 -1.64 9.74
C GLU A 124 -6.71 -2.64 8.58
N LEU A 125 -5.88 -2.41 7.56
CA LEU A 125 -5.67 -3.38 6.48
C LEU A 125 -5.08 -4.70 7.00
N CYS A 126 -4.08 -4.64 7.89
CA CYS A 126 -3.53 -5.85 8.50
C CYS A 126 -4.55 -6.57 9.37
N GLN A 127 -5.39 -5.84 10.10
CA GLN A 127 -6.45 -6.40 10.92
C GLN A 127 -7.49 -7.11 10.05
N MET A 128 -7.94 -6.48 8.96
CA MET A 128 -8.87 -7.07 7.99
C MET A 128 -8.32 -8.38 7.42
N VAL A 129 -7.08 -8.39 6.95
CA VAL A 129 -6.44 -9.63 6.43
C VAL A 129 -6.34 -10.71 7.51
N GLN A 130 -6.07 -10.33 8.76
CA GLN A 130 -6.03 -11.29 9.87
C GLN A 130 -7.41 -11.87 10.16
N GLU A 131 -8.46 -11.04 10.15
CA GLU A 131 -9.85 -11.47 10.32
C GLU A 131 -10.28 -12.41 9.18
N ASP A 132 -9.96 -12.11 7.92
CA ASP A 132 -10.24 -12.97 6.76
C ASP A 132 -9.58 -14.35 6.90
N ILE A 133 -8.31 -14.40 7.35
CA ILE A 133 -7.58 -15.66 7.57
C ILE A 133 -8.22 -16.45 8.72
N LEU A 134 -8.61 -15.76 9.80
CA LEU A 134 -9.26 -16.40 10.95
C LEU A 134 -10.63 -16.96 10.57
N GLU A 135 -11.43 -16.22 9.81
CA GLU A 135 -12.72 -16.68 9.28
C GLU A 135 -12.54 -17.93 8.41
N PHE A 136 -11.60 -17.89 7.46
CA PHE A 136 -11.27 -19.05 6.64
C PHE A 136 -10.79 -20.25 7.47
N SER A 137 -10.05 -20.00 8.56
CA SER A 137 -9.55 -21.05 9.46
C SER A 137 -10.61 -21.60 10.43
N LEU A 138 -11.71 -20.88 10.67
CA LEU A 138 -12.84 -21.33 11.49
C LEU A 138 -13.91 -22.07 10.67
N HIS A 139 -13.98 -21.80 9.36
CA HIS A 139 -14.86 -22.49 8.42
C HIS A 139 -14.38 -23.87 7.83
N PRO A 140 -13.20 -24.46 8.14
CA PRO A 140 -12.83 -25.78 7.59
C PRO A 140 -13.59 -26.93 8.27
N LEU A 141 -14.38 -26.66 9.32
CA LEU A 141 -15.18 -27.68 9.99
C LEU A 141 -16.41 -28.11 9.15
N GLU A 142 -17.04 -27.20 8.41
CA GLU A 142 -18.22 -27.55 7.60
C GLU A 142 -17.86 -28.33 6.33
N LEU A 143 -16.68 -28.09 5.75
CA LEU A 143 -16.21 -28.83 4.56
C LEU A 143 -15.77 -30.26 4.90
N LYS A 144 -15.14 -30.46 6.07
CA LYS A 144 -14.79 -31.80 6.55
C LYS A 144 -16.03 -32.64 6.88
N GLU A 145 -17.06 -32.02 7.44
CA GLU A 145 -18.32 -32.70 7.78
C GLU A 145 -19.17 -33.02 6.53
N ALA A 146 -19.11 -32.16 5.51
CA ALA A 146 -19.69 -32.40 4.19
C ALA A 146 -18.97 -33.51 3.40
N GLU A 147 -17.64 -33.55 3.38
CA GLU A 147 -16.87 -34.64 2.75
C GLU A 147 -17.08 -35.97 3.48
N THR A 148 -17.17 -35.95 4.82
CA THR A 148 -17.41 -37.16 5.62
C THR A 148 -18.83 -37.69 5.38
N ARG A 149 -19.86 -36.84 5.25
CA ARG A 149 -21.22 -37.27 4.86
C ARG A 149 -21.30 -37.83 3.44
N PHE A 150 -20.48 -37.34 2.51
CA PHE A 150 -20.42 -37.85 1.13
C PHE A 150 -19.70 -39.19 1.04
N GLN A 151 -18.67 -39.44 1.87
CA GLN A 151 -17.95 -40.71 1.94
C GLN A 151 -18.73 -41.83 2.68
N ILE A 152 -19.63 -41.49 3.60
CA ILE A 152 -20.44 -42.50 4.34
C ILE A 152 -21.70 -42.93 3.56
N ASN A 153 -22.14 -42.15 2.56
CA ASN A 153 -23.35 -42.43 1.76
C ASN A 153 -23.09 -42.77 0.28
N GLY A 154 -21.84 -43.01 -0.11
CA GLY A 154 -21.44 -43.50 -1.44
C GLY A 154 -20.77 -44.86 -1.33
#